data_AF-A0A2M8P9D9-F1
#
_entry.id   AF-A0A2M8P9D9-F1
#
_cell.length_a   1.000
_cell.length_b   1.000
_cell.length_c   1.000
_cell.angle_alpha   90.00
_cell.angle_beta   90.00
_cell.angle_gamma   90.00
#
_symmetry.space_group_name_H-M   'P 1'
#
loop_
_entity.id
_entity.type
_entity.pdbx_description
1 polymer ?
#
loop_
_entity_poly.entity_id
_entity_poly.type
_entity_poly.pdbx_seq_one_letter_code
_entity_poly.pdbx_strand_id
1 'polypeptide(L)'
;IQVVRGAEAGQGAHGGLALANALATAVESLVLWLWLRRKIGTLDDQAVLSMAGRALLAALGMSAGVWAVSQLLAQAAPLIVVIVCVPLGALLYQGLALLLGLSEARNVPLSILGRFKRG
;
A
#
# COMPACT_ATOMS: atom_id res chain seq x y z
N ILE A 1 26.49 15.48 32.90
CA ILE A 1 26.74 14.78 31.62
C ILE A 1 25.61 15.16 30.67
N GLN A 2 25.80 16.23 29.89
CA GLN A 2 24.88 16.62 28.83
C GLN A 2 25.17 15.73 27.63
N VAL A 3 24.30 14.74 27.37
CA VAL A 3 24.26 14.11 26.06
C VAL A 3 23.32 14.96 25.21
N VAL A 4 23.91 15.96 24.56
CA VAL A 4 23.29 16.61 23.41
C VAL A 4 23.07 15.50 22.37
N ARG A 5 21.84 15.00 22.25
CA ARG A 5 21.42 14.20 21.09
C ARG A 5 21.41 15.14 19.89
N GLY A 6 22.57 15.32 19.27
CA GLY A 6 22.66 15.84 17.92
C GLY A 6 21.77 14.98 17.03
N ALA A 7 20.98 15.63 16.18
CA ALA A 7 20.11 14.99 15.21
C ALA A 7 20.86 13.83 14.53
N GLU A 8 20.41 12.60 14.78
CA GLU A 8 21.00 11.43 14.15
C GLU A 8 20.81 11.57 12.65
N ALA A 9 21.90 11.85 11.95
CA ALA A 9 22.00 11.90 10.49
C ALA A 9 21.84 10.50 9.86
N GLY A 10 20.82 9.75 10.29
CA GLY A 10 20.48 8.39 9.82
C GLY A 10 19.04 8.25 9.34
N GLN A 11 18.10 9.13 9.71
CA GLN A 11 16.69 9.01 9.30
C GLN A 11 16.39 9.58 7.90
N GLY A 12 17.22 10.49 7.37
CA GLY A 12 16.99 11.12 6.06
C GLY A 12 17.66 10.41 4.87
N ALA A 13 18.84 9.80 5.06
CA ALA A 13 19.63 9.21 3.98
C ALA A 13 18.98 7.95 3.38
N HIS A 14 18.24 7.16 4.16
CA HIS A 14 17.52 5.99 3.67
C HIS A 14 16.20 6.33 2.96
N GLY A 15 15.59 7.48 3.26
CA GLY A 15 14.35 7.91 2.62
C GLY A 15 14.50 8.12 1.11
N GLY A 16 15.60 8.77 0.70
CA GLY A 16 15.92 8.97 -0.72
C GLY A 16 16.23 7.66 -1.46
N LEU A 17 16.95 6.73 -0.80
CA LEU A 17 17.25 5.42 -1.37
C LEU A 17 16.00 4.54 -1.51
N ALA A 18 15.11 4.53 -0.51
CA ALA A 18 13.85 3.78 -0.56
C ALA A 18 12.92 4.31 -1.66
N LEU A 19 12.81 5.63 -1.81
CA LEU A 19 12.06 6.25 -2.90
C LEU A 19 12.68 5.93 -4.27
N ALA A 20 14.01 6.01 -4.40
CA ALA A 20 14.70 5.66 -5.64
C ALA A 20 14.45 4.20 -6.03
N ASN A 21 14.47 3.27 -5.07
CA ASN A 21 14.18 1.87 -5.31
C ASN A 21 12.72 1.64 -5.74
N ALA A 22 11.75 2.22 -5.03
CA ALA A 22 10.34 2.13 -5.42
C ALA A 22 10.08 2.73 -6.80
N LEU A 23 10.74 3.86 -7.13
CA LEU A 23 10.67 4.50 -8.44
C LEU A 23 11.29 3.62 -9.53
N ALA A 24 12.45 3.00 -9.25
CA ALA A 24 13.08 2.05 -10.17
C ALA A 24 12.15 0.87 -10.46
N THR A 25 11.52 0.27 -9.45
CA THR A 25 10.52 -0.79 -9.65
C THR A 25 9.30 -0.33 -10.46
N ALA A 26 8.83 0.91 -10.22
CA ALA A 26 7.72 1.48 -10.98
C ALA A 26 8.09 1.66 -12.46
N VAL A 27 9.29 2.19 -12.74
CA VAL A 27 9.82 2.36 -14.10
C VAL A 27 10.06 1.01 -14.77
N GLU A 28 10.64 0.04 -14.06
CA GLU A 28 10.86 -1.32 -14.57
C GLU A 28 9.54 -1.99 -14.94
N SER A 29 8.55 -1.93 -14.04
CA SER A 29 7.20 -2.46 -14.29
C SER A 29 6.55 -1.78 -15.50
N LEU A 30 6.70 -0.46 -15.62
CA LEU A 30 6.22 0.29 -16.77
C LEU A 30 6.89 -0.19 -18.06
N VAL A 31 8.22 -0.22 -18.11
CA VAL A 31 9.01 -0.67 -19.27
C VAL A 31 8.65 -2.09 -19.69
N LEU A 32 8.51 -3.01 -18.73
CA LEU A 32 8.09 -4.39 -18.99
C LEU A 32 6.68 -4.43 -19.60
N TRP A 33 5.72 -3.68 -19.06
CA TRP A 33 4.39 -3.57 -19.67
C TRP A 33 4.47 -2.96 -21.08
N LEU A 34 5.28 -1.92 -21.28
CA LEU A 34 5.49 -1.29 -22.59
C LEU A 34 6.11 -2.23 -23.63
N TRP A 35 6.93 -3.18 -23.19
CA TRP A 35 7.54 -4.21 -24.02
C TRP A 35 6.59 -5.38 -24.26
N LEU A 36 5.85 -5.79 -23.23
CA LEU A 36 4.88 -6.89 -23.30
C LEU A 36 3.75 -6.57 -24.28
N ARG A 37 3.18 -5.35 -24.23
CA ARG A 37 2.17 -4.88 -25.19
C ARG A 37 2.67 -4.97 -26.63
N ARG A 38 3.97 -4.74 -26.87
CA ARG A 38 4.57 -4.81 -28.22
C ARG A 38 4.72 -6.24 -28.70
N LYS A 39 4.92 -7.20 -27.79
CA LYS A 39 5.19 -8.61 -28.11
C LYS A 39 3.92 -9.45 -28.23
N ILE A 40 2.93 -9.21 -27.37
CA ILE A 40 1.73 -10.06 -27.26
C ILE A 40 0.51 -9.39 -27.93
N GLY A 41 0.59 -8.09 -28.23
CA GLY A 41 -0.50 -7.36 -28.88
C GLY A 41 -1.60 -7.01 -27.88
N THR A 42 -2.72 -7.75 -27.91
CA THR A 42 -3.93 -7.41 -27.15
C THR A 42 -3.81 -7.76 -25.66
N LEU A 43 -3.32 -6.82 -24.86
CA LEU A 43 -3.68 -6.73 -23.44
C LEU A 43 -4.85 -5.77 -23.31
N ASP A 44 -5.78 -6.05 -22.39
CA ASP A 44 -6.83 -5.10 -22.01
C ASP A 44 -6.22 -3.98 -21.15
N ASP A 45 -5.45 -3.12 -21.80
CA ASP A 45 -4.72 -2.02 -21.19
C ASP A 45 -5.68 -1.09 -20.42
N GLN A 46 -6.91 -0.92 -20.91
CA GLN A 46 -7.93 -0.10 -20.25
C GLN A 46 -8.38 -0.72 -18.93
N ALA A 47 -8.60 -2.04 -18.89
CA ALA A 47 -8.90 -2.73 -17.64
C ALA A 47 -7.73 -2.63 -16.66
N VAL A 48 -6.49 -2.83 -17.11
CA VAL A 48 -5.30 -2.75 -16.25
C VAL A 48 -5.13 -1.35 -15.65
N LEU A 49 -5.21 -0.31 -16.48
CA LEU A 49 -5.10 1.08 -16.01
C LEU A 49 -6.26 1.47 -15.07
N SER A 50 -7.47 0.99 -15.36
CA SER A 50 -8.64 1.22 -14.51
C SER A 50 -8.48 0.55 -13.15
N MET A 51 -8.00 -0.69 -13.11
CA MET A 51 -7.72 -1.41 -11.86
C MET A 51 -6.61 -0.71 -11.06
N ALA A 52 -5.52 -0.30 -11.72
CA ALA A 52 -4.45 0.44 -11.07
C ALA A 52 -4.94 1.78 -10.47
N GLY A 53 -5.73 2.55 -11.24
CA GLY A 53 -6.31 3.82 -10.78
C GLY A 53 -7.26 3.63 -9.58
N ARG A 54 -8.13 2.63 -9.62
CA ARG A 54 -9.04 2.31 -8.50
C ARG A 54 -8.27 1.82 -7.27
N ALA A 55 -7.23 1.00 -7.45
CA ALA A 55 -6.36 0.56 -6.36
C ALA A 55 -5.63 1.75 -5.71
N LEU A 56 -5.14 2.70 -6.52
CA LEU A 56 -4.50 3.92 -6.04
C LEU A 56 -5.49 4.79 -5.27
N LEU A 57 -6.72 4.97 -5.76
CA LEU A 57 -7.77 5.70 -5.03
C LEU A 57 -8.12 5.03 -3.69
N ALA A 58 -8.24 3.71 -3.65
CA ALA A 58 -8.46 2.97 -2.40
C ALA A 58 -7.31 3.16 -1.41
N ALA A 59 -6.06 3.11 -1.89
CA ALA A 59 -4.88 3.32 -1.06
C ALA A 59 -4.79 4.75 -0.50
N LEU A 60 -5.14 5.77 -1.31
CA LEU A 60 -5.22 7.15 -0.85
C LEU A 60 -6.32 7.35 0.20
N GLY A 61 -7.50 6.79 -0.02
CA GLY A 61 -8.60 6.84 0.95
C GLY A 61 -8.25 6.14 2.27
N MET A 62 -7.60 4.97 2.20
CA MET A 62 -7.05 4.29 3.38
C MET A 62 -6.04 5.18 4.11
N SER A 63 -5.08 5.75 3.38
CA SER A 63 -4.01 6.58 3.95
C SER A 63 -4.59 7.79 4.69
N ALA A 64 -5.59 8.45 4.09
CA ALA A 64 -6.31 9.56 4.72
C ALA A 64 -7.06 9.13 5.98
N GLY A 65 -7.75 7.99 5.95
CA GLY A 65 -8.49 7.47 7.11
C GLY A 65 -7.57 7.06 8.26
N VAL A 66 -6.46 6.37 7.96
CA VAL A 66 -5.46 6.00 8.97
C VAL A 66 -4.79 7.24 9.55
N TRP A 67 -4.46 8.23 8.72
CA TRP A 67 -3.91 9.50 9.18
C TRP A 67 -4.86 10.20 10.15
N ALA A 68 -6.14 10.33 9.81
CA ALA A 68 -7.14 10.92 10.69
C ALA A 68 -7.23 10.22 12.06
N VAL A 69 -7.24 8.88 12.07
CA VAL A 69 -7.26 8.11 13.32
C VAL A 69 -5.96 8.22 14.11
N SER A 70 -4.81 8.28 13.43
CA SER A 70 -3.52 8.49 14.11
C SER A 70 -3.44 9.83 14.82
N GLN A 71 -4.07 10.89 14.29
CA GLN A 71 -4.16 12.18 14.95
C GLN A 71 -4.98 12.10 16.26
N LEU A 72 -6.04 11.31 16.29
CA LEU A 72 -6.86 11.09 17.49
C LEU A 72 -6.12 10.28 18.55
N LEU A 73 -5.26 9.36 18.14
CA LEU A 73 -4.43 8.52 19.02
C LEU A 73 -3.04 9.12 19.27
N ALA A 74 -2.81 10.40 18.96
CA ALA A 74 -1.48 11.02 19.06
C ALA A 74 -0.89 11.01 20.49
N GLN A 75 -1.74 10.93 21.51
CA GLN A 75 -1.32 10.86 22.92
C GLN A 75 -1.23 9.41 23.46
N ALA A 76 -1.62 8.41 22.66
CA ALA A 76 -1.56 7.01 23.05
C ALA A 76 -0.14 6.44 22.92
N ALA A 77 0.12 5.30 23.57
CA ALA A 77 1.38 4.59 23.41
C ALA A 77 1.57 4.13 21.93
N PRO A 78 2.79 4.18 21.37
CA PRO A 78 3.04 3.82 19.96
C PRO A 78 2.54 2.42 19.58
N LEU A 79 2.62 1.47 20.51
CA LEU A 79 2.13 0.10 20.31
C LEU A 79 0.61 0.06 20.08
N ILE A 80 -0.16 0.90 20.79
CA ILE A 80 -1.61 0.99 20.63
C ILE A 80 -1.94 1.56 19.25
N VAL A 81 -1.22 2.59 18.81
CA VAL A 81 -1.38 3.17 17.46
C VAL A 81 -1.17 2.10 16.40
N VAL A 82 -0.13 1.29 16.49
CA VAL A 82 0.13 0.20 15.54
C VAL A 82 -0.98 -0.85 15.57
N ILE A 83 -1.36 -1.33 16.76
CA ILE A 83 -2.41 -2.36 16.93
C ILE A 83 -3.75 -1.90 16.38
N VAL A 84 -4.07 -0.61 16.42
CA VAL A 84 -5.33 -0.06 15.91
C VAL A 84 -5.24 0.30 14.43
N CYS A 85 -4.21 1.04 14.02
CA CYS A 85 -4.09 1.57 12.66
C CYS A 85 -3.81 0.48 11.61
N VAL A 86 -3.09 -0.59 11.96
CA VAL A 86 -2.81 -1.69 11.01
C VAL A 86 -4.08 -2.42 10.58
N PRO A 87 -4.90 -2.98 11.48
CA PRO A 87 -6.15 -3.64 11.08
C PRO A 87 -7.14 -2.63 10.49
N LEU A 88 -7.20 -1.40 11.01
CA LEU A 88 -8.04 -0.36 10.43
C LEU A 88 -7.66 -0.06 8.98
N GLY A 89 -6.37 0.08 8.68
CA GLY A 89 -5.89 0.31 7.32
C GLY A 89 -6.28 -0.84 6.39
N ALA A 90 -6.08 -2.08 6.83
CA ALA A 90 -6.51 -3.26 6.07
C ALA A 90 -8.01 -3.25 5.78
N LEU A 91 -8.85 -2.93 6.78
CA LEU A 91 -10.30 -2.83 6.63
C LEU A 91 -10.72 -1.70 5.70
N LEU A 92 -10.09 -0.52 5.81
CA LEU A 92 -10.38 0.63 4.95
C LEU A 92 -10.00 0.35 3.50
N TYR A 93 -8.80 -0.17 3.25
CA TYR A 93 -8.39 -0.55 1.90
C TYR A 93 -9.33 -1.61 1.32
N GLN A 94 -9.63 -2.66 2.08
CA GLN A 94 -10.50 -3.74 1.64
C GLN A 94 -11.92 -3.23 1.34
N GLY A 95 -12.48 -2.38 2.21
CA GLY A 95 -13.80 -1.78 2.01
C GLY A 95 -13.84 -0.86 0.79
N LEU A 96 -12.86 0.02 0.63
CA LEU A 96 -12.75 0.92 -0.52
C LEU A 96 -12.50 0.14 -1.83
N ALA A 97 -11.67 -0.90 -1.79
CA ALA A 97 -11.41 -1.72 -2.96
C ALA A 97 -12.66 -2.49 -3.42
N LEU A 98 -13.48 -2.97 -2.49
CA LEU A 98 -14.78 -3.57 -2.79
C LEU A 98 -15.75 -2.53 -3.36
N LEU A 99 -15.81 -1.33 -2.77
CA LEU A 99 -16.69 -0.25 -3.23
C LEU A 99 -16.34 0.21 -4.66
N LEU A 100 -15.04 0.26 -4.99
CA LEU A 100 -14.53 0.61 -6.32
C LEU A 100 -14.62 -0.56 -7.31
N GLY A 101 -15.15 -1.71 -6.89
CA GLY A 101 -15.36 -2.86 -7.75
C GLY A 101 -14.08 -3.53 -8.24
N LEU A 102 -13.02 -3.56 -7.41
CA LEU A 102 -11.86 -4.40 -7.70
C LEU A 102 -12.21 -5.87 -7.44
N SER A 103 -12.28 -6.66 -8.52
CA SER A 103 -12.58 -8.09 -8.48
C SER A 103 -11.56 -8.88 -7.64
N GLU A 104 -10.27 -8.47 -7.62
CA GLU A 104 -9.24 -9.03 -6.73
C GLU A 104 -9.64 -9.01 -5.25
N ALA A 105 -10.24 -7.91 -4.80
CA ALA A 105 -10.56 -7.66 -3.40
C ALA A 105 -11.59 -8.67 -2.85
N ARG A 106 -12.38 -9.30 -3.72
CA ARG A 106 -13.37 -10.31 -3.34
C ARG A 106 -12.75 -11.68 -3.04
N ASN A 107 -11.58 -11.99 -3.63
CA ASN A 107 -10.98 -13.33 -3.59
C ASN A 107 -9.88 -13.49 -2.53
N VAL A 108 -9.29 -12.38 -2.06
CA VAL A 108 -8.25 -12.39 -1.01
C VAL A 108 -8.74 -12.94 0.33
N PRO A 109 -9.87 -12.48 0.92
CA PRO A 109 -10.33 -13.04 2.21
C PRO A 109 -10.74 -14.52 2.10
N LEU A 110 -11.26 -14.95 0.95
CA LEU A 110 -11.65 -16.34 0.69
C LEU A 110 -10.44 -17.29 0.56
N SER A 111 -9.32 -16.81 0.00
CA SER A 111 -8.11 -17.62 -0.14
C SER A 111 -7.33 -17.79 1.17
N ILE A 112 -7.38 -16.81 2.08
CA ILE A 112 -6.81 -16.93 3.43
C ILE A 112 -7.59 -17.95 4.27
N LEU A 113 -8.93 -17.92 4.20
CA LEU A 113 -9.79 -18.89 4.89
C LEU A 113 -9.61 -20.32 4.35
N GLY A 114 -9.35 -20.48 3.05
CA GLY A 114 -9.10 -21.77 2.42
C GLY A 114 -7.76 -22.41 2.80
N ARG A 115 -6.77 -21.62 3.25
CA ARG A 115 -5.44 -22.13 3.64
C ARG A 115 -5.41 -22.72 5.04
N PHE A 116 -6.31 -22.31 5.93
CA PHE A 116 -6.39 -22.84 7.29
C PHE A 116 -7.03 -24.23 7.37
N LYS A 117 -7.69 -24.67 6.29
CA LYS A 117 -8.41 -25.95 6.22
C LYS A 117 -7.56 -27.10 5.64
N ARG A 118 -6.26 -26.88 5.44
CA ARG A 118 -5.28 -27.86 4.90
C ARG A 118 -4.05 -28.06 5.81
N GLY A 119 -4.11 -27.58 7.05
CA GLY A 119 -3.12 -27.87 8.09
C GLY A 119 -3.63 -28.93 9.05
#